data_AF-A0A1F5YHS2-F1
#
_entry.id   AF-A0A1F5YHS2-F1
#
_cell.length_a   1.000
_cell.length_b   1.000
_cell.length_c   1.000
_cell.angle_alpha   90.00
_cell.angle_beta   90.00
_cell.angle_gamma   90.00
#
_symmetry.space_group_name_H-M   'P 1'
#
loop_
_entity.id
_entity.type
_entity.pdbx_description
1 polymer ?
#
loop_
_entity_poly.entity_id
_entity_poly.type
_entity_poly.pdbx_seq_one_letter_code
_entity_poly.pdbx_strand_id
1 'polypeptide(L)'
;MNIPPEYEITPEIKKLNSLIEELRAFLNSVNAKPEIINKLNQLNKLKSAFYSAKIDGNTLTWEQIKEEFIKRSQNEHIILPPRQEEILAIIKDHMNVSFDFIQRRFYKVPARTLRYDLKKLAEKGLVIKVGITRGSFYRAK
;
A
#
# COMPACT_ATOMS: atom_id res chain seq x y z
N MET A 1 30.89 0.76 -27.60
CA MET A 1 29.43 0.65 -27.53
C MET A 1 28.90 1.09 -28.89
N ASN A 2 28.30 0.20 -29.68
CA ASN A 2 27.67 0.61 -30.95
C ASN A 2 26.34 1.29 -30.64
N ILE A 3 26.15 2.48 -31.19
CA ILE A 3 24.92 3.26 -31.09
C ILE A 3 24.51 3.57 -32.53
N PRO A 4 23.40 3.00 -33.03
CA PRO A 4 22.48 2.08 -32.35
C PRO A 4 23.06 0.67 -32.14
N PRO A 5 22.47 -0.14 -31.24
CA PRO A 5 22.77 -1.56 -31.16
C PRO A 5 22.40 -2.24 -32.48
N GLU A 6 23.19 -3.23 -32.90
CA GLU A 6 22.86 -4.06 -34.05
C GLU A 6 21.71 -5.00 -33.70
N TYR A 7 20.66 -5.00 -34.52
CA TYR A 7 19.53 -5.91 -34.40
C TYR A 7 18.98 -6.26 -35.79
N GLU A 8 18.39 -7.45 -35.89
CA GLU A 8 17.70 -7.92 -37.10
C GLU A 8 16.29 -8.38 -36.74
N ILE A 9 15.32 -8.09 -37.63
CA ILE A 9 13.94 -8.49 -37.44
C ILE A 9 13.74 -9.88 -38.05
N THR A 10 13.57 -10.88 -37.20
CA THR A 10 13.30 -12.26 -37.64
C THR A 10 11.80 -12.48 -37.94
N PRO A 11 11.45 -13.48 -38.77
CA PRO A 11 10.06 -13.89 -38.97
C PRO A 11 9.35 -14.27 -37.66
N GLU A 12 10.08 -14.83 -36.71
CA GLU A 12 9.55 -15.20 -35.39
C GLU A 12 9.14 -13.96 -34.57
N ILE A 13 9.98 -12.93 -34.55
CA ILE A 13 9.66 -11.64 -33.89
C ILE A 13 8.37 -11.05 -34.48
N LYS A 14 8.22 -11.08 -35.81
CA LYS A 14 7.00 -10.59 -36.48
C LYS A 14 5.77 -11.39 -36.06
N LYS A 15 5.88 -12.73 -36.01
CA LYS A 15 4.80 -13.61 -35.57
C LYS A 15 4.39 -13.33 -34.12
N LEU A 16 5.36 -13.19 -33.21
CA LEU A 16 5.09 -12.89 -31.80
C LEU A 16 4.45 -11.50 -31.63
N ASN A 17 4.90 -10.49 -32.38
CA ASN A 17 4.28 -9.17 -32.34
C ASN A 17 2.83 -9.19 -32.83
N SER A 18 2.51 -9.94 -33.90
CA SER A 18 1.12 -10.12 -34.35
C SER A 18 0.24 -10.71 -33.24
N LEU A 19 0.74 -11.78 -32.61
CA LEU A 19 0.03 -12.43 -31.51
C LEU A 19 -0.21 -11.47 -30.32
N ILE A 20 0.80 -10.66 -29.97
CA ILE A 20 0.68 -9.67 -28.89
C ILE A 20 -0.41 -8.65 -29.20
N GLU A 21 -0.47 -8.15 -30.44
CA GLU A 21 -1.48 -7.17 -30.86
C GLU A 21 -2.89 -7.78 -30.90
N GLU A 22 -3.03 -9.03 -31.37
CA GLU A 22 -4.29 -9.77 -31.33
C GLU A 22 -4.81 -9.92 -29.90
N LEU A 23 -3.95 -10.32 -28.96
CA LEU A 23 -4.30 -10.46 -27.54
C LEU A 23 -4.64 -9.11 -26.90
N ARG A 24 -3.92 -8.04 -27.24
CA ARG A 24 -4.22 -6.68 -26.76
C ARG A 24 -5.59 -6.21 -27.25
N ALA A 25 -5.89 -6.41 -28.53
CA ALA A 25 -7.19 -6.06 -29.10
C ALA A 25 -8.33 -6.81 -28.40
N PHE A 26 -8.14 -8.12 -28.16
CA PHE A 26 -9.09 -8.91 -27.40
C PHE A 26 -9.29 -8.36 -25.98
N LEU A 27 -8.21 -8.13 -25.22
CA LEU A 27 -8.30 -7.60 -23.86
C LEU A 27 -8.97 -6.22 -23.79
N ASN A 28 -8.72 -5.35 -24.75
CA ASN A 28 -9.35 -4.03 -24.82
C ASN A 28 -10.86 -4.12 -25.09
N SER A 29 -11.32 -5.20 -25.73
CA SER A 29 -12.75 -5.44 -25.97
C SER A 29 -13.48 -5.97 -24.73
N VAL A 30 -12.76 -6.53 -23.75
CA VAL A 30 -13.33 -7.08 -22.52
C VAL A 30 -13.74 -5.95 -21.58
N ASN A 31 -15.04 -5.79 -21.37
CA ASN A 31 -15.57 -4.86 -20.37
C ASN A 31 -15.60 -5.53 -18.98
N ALA A 32 -14.62 -5.24 -18.14
CA ALA A 32 -14.55 -5.71 -16.76
C ALA A 32 -14.80 -4.56 -15.77
N LYS A 33 -15.34 -4.89 -14.59
CA LYS A 33 -15.55 -3.90 -13.53
C LYS A 33 -14.22 -3.25 -13.12
N PRO A 34 -14.17 -1.93 -12.89
CA PRO A 34 -12.94 -1.23 -12.50
C PRO A 34 -12.27 -1.80 -11.25
N GLU A 35 -13.05 -2.28 -10.27
CA GLU A 35 -12.55 -2.91 -9.06
C GLU A 35 -11.70 -4.16 -9.34
N ILE A 36 -12.14 -4.99 -10.29
CA ILE A 36 -11.43 -6.21 -10.69
C ILE A 36 -10.12 -5.83 -11.39
N ILE A 37 -10.18 -4.85 -12.29
CA ILE A 37 -9.02 -4.35 -13.03
C ILE A 37 -7.97 -3.79 -12.05
N ASN A 38 -8.39 -2.96 -11.10
CA ASN A 38 -7.51 -2.38 -10.09
C ASN A 38 -6.82 -3.46 -9.24
N LYS A 39 -7.59 -4.45 -8.77
CA LYS A 39 -7.05 -5.57 -7.99
C LYS A 39 -6.07 -6.39 -8.81
N LEU A 40 -6.37 -6.64 -10.08
CA LEU A 40 -5.50 -7.40 -10.99
C LEU A 40 -4.21 -6.63 -11.28
N ASN A 41 -4.28 -5.31 -11.48
CA ASN A 41 -3.11 -4.45 -11.66
C ASN A 41 -2.19 -4.44 -10.43
N GLN A 42 -2.76 -4.36 -9.22
CA GLN A 42 -2.00 -4.45 -7.98
C GLN A 42 -1.29 -5.81 -7.85
N LEU A 43 -1.99 -6.91 -8.14
CA LEU A 43 -1.42 -8.26 -8.11
C LEU A 43 -0.32 -8.43 -9.17
N ASN A 44 -0.50 -7.90 -10.39
CA ASN A 44 0.51 -7.95 -11.44
C ASN A 44 1.75 -7.14 -11.08
N LYS A 45 1.58 -5.95 -10.48
CA LYS A 45 2.69 -5.14 -9.98
C LYS A 45 3.48 -5.88 -8.90
N LEU A 46 2.78 -6.50 -7.95
CA LEU A 46 3.39 -7.32 -6.90
C LEU A 46 4.15 -8.52 -7.49
N LYS A 47 3.56 -9.20 -8.47
CA LYS A 47 4.18 -10.34 -9.16
C LYS A 47 5.44 -9.93 -9.92
N SER A 48 5.40 -8.81 -10.65
CA SER A 48 6.56 -8.27 -11.37
C SER A 48 7.70 -7.91 -10.41
N ALA A 49 7.40 -7.24 -9.29
CA ALA A 49 8.38 -6.92 -8.26
C ALA A 49 8.99 -8.18 -7.62
N PHE A 50 8.16 -9.19 -7.34
CA PHE A 50 8.59 -10.48 -6.82
C PHE A 50 9.61 -11.18 -7.72
N TYR A 51 9.30 -11.34 -9.02
CA TYR A 51 10.21 -12.03 -9.93
C TYR A 51 11.50 -11.24 -10.18
N SER A 52 11.43 -9.92 -10.18
CA SER A 52 12.62 -9.07 -10.29
C SER A 52 13.53 -9.30 -9.07
N ALA A 53 12.99 -9.19 -7.86
CA ALA A 53 13.76 -9.41 -6.64
C ALA A 53 14.27 -10.86 -6.50
N LYS A 54 13.55 -11.84 -7.07
CA LYS A 54 13.98 -13.24 -7.09
C LYS A 54 15.23 -13.44 -7.94
N ILE A 55 15.35 -12.71 -9.06
CA ILE A 55 16.58 -12.71 -9.89
C ILE A 55 17.75 -12.15 -9.07
N ASP A 56 17.49 -11.16 -8.21
CA ASP A 56 18.47 -10.57 -7.29
C ASP A 56 18.75 -11.42 -6.02
N GLY A 57 18.23 -12.66 -5.96
CA GLY A 57 18.52 -13.61 -4.87
C GLY A 57 17.56 -13.55 -3.68
N ASN A 58 16.40 -12.91 -3.80
CA ASN A 58 15.37 -12.94 -2.75
C ASN A 58 14.85 -14.37 -2.53
N THR A 59 14.78 -14.78 -1.26
CA THR A 59 14.38 -16.13 -0.81
C THR A 59 12.90 -16.26 -0.46
N LEU A 60 12.16 -15.16 -0.38
CA LEU A 60 10.73 -15.18 -0.10
C LEU A 60 9.99 -15.95 -1.19
N THR A 61 8.90 -16.62 -0.84
CA THR A 61 8.03 -17.29 -1.82
C THR A 61 6.88 -16.39 -2.26
N TRP A 62 6.27 -16.73 -3.40
CA TRP A 62 5.11 -16.00 -3.89
C TRP A 62 3.93 -16.10 -2.92
N GLU A 63 3.76 -17.26 -2.29
CA GLU A 63 2.70 -17.53 -1.32
C GLU A 63 2.83 -16.61 -0.12
N GLN A 64 4.03 -16.49 0.47
CA GLN A 64 4.30 -15.62 1.62
C GLN A 64 3.97 -14.15 1.32
N ILE A 65 4.41 -13.66 0.16
CA ILE A 65 4.17 -12.27 -0.27
C ILE A 65 2.68 -12.04 -0.54
N LYS A 66 2.01 -13.00 -1.17
CA LYS A 66 0.58 -12.93 -1.48
C LYS A 66 -0.26 -12.93 -0.21
N GLU A 67 0.07 -13.78 0.77
CA GLU A 67 -0.61 -13.82 2.07
C GLU A 67 -0.46 -12.49 2.81
N GLU A 68 0.75 -11.92 2.82
CA GLU A 68 0.97 -10.62 3.43
C GLU A 68 0.18 -9.51 2.73
N PHE A 69 0.13 -9.53 1.40
CA PHE A 69 -0.67 -8.59 0.61
C PHE A 69 -2.17 -8.69 0.92
N ILE A 70 -2.72 -9.91 0.98
CA ILE A 70 -4.12 -10.15 1.33
C ILE A 70 -4.40 -9.64 2.75
N LYS A 71 -3.52 -9.96 3.70
CA LYS A 71 -3.64 -9.50 5.09
C LYS A 71 -3.64 -7.97 5.19
N ARG A 72 -2.78 -7.28 4.45
CA ARG A 72 -2.76 -5.81 4.39
C ARG A 72 -4.05 -5.25 3.77
N SER A 73 -4.51 -5.83 2.67
CA SER A 73 -5.72 -5.38 1.96
C SER A 73 -7.00 -5.54 2.79
N GLN A 74 -7.10 -6.59 3.61
CA GLN A 74 -8.26 -6.78 4.50
C GLN A 74 -8.31 -5.78 5.67
N ASN A 75 -7.19 -5.16 6.03
CA ASN A 75 -7.17 -4.13 7.07
C ASN A 75 -7.65 -2.75 6.59
N GLU A 76 -8.09 -2.59 5.34
CA GLU A 76 -8.51 -1.28 4.82
C GLU A 76 -9.94 -0.88 5.23
N HIS A 77 -10.80 -1.83 5.63
CA HIS A 77 -12.12 -1.52 6.21
C HIS A 77 -12.10 -1.55 7.74
N ILE A 78 -11.17 -0.82 8.36
CA ILE A 78 -11.24 -0.58 9.81
C ILE A 78 -12.33 0.45 10.06
N ILE A 79 -13.50 0.00 10.51
CA ILE A 79 -14.52 0.88 11.07
C ILE A 79 -13.95 1.44 12.39
N LEU A 80 -13.76 2.76 12.43
CA LEU A 80 -13.30 3.47 13.61
C LEU A 80 -14.48 4.14 14.31
N PRO A 81 -14.50 4.15 15.65
CA PRO A 81 -15.37 5.05 16.39
C PRO A 81 -15.10 6.51 15.97
N PRO A 82 -16.12 7.40 15.95
CA PRO A 82 -15.98 8.77 15.44
C PRO A 82 -14.79 9.54 16.02
N ARG A 83 -14.54 9.39 17.33
CA ARG A 83 -13.41 10.04 18.01
C ARG A 83 -12.04 9.53 17.53
N GLN A 84 -11.91 8.22 17.29
CA GLN A 84 -10.65 7.65 16.79
C GLN A 84 -10.39 8.05 15.35
N GLU A 85 -11.45 8.15 14.54
CA GLU A 85 -11.38 8.65 13.18
C GLU A 85 -10.90 10.10 13.13
N GLU A 86 -11.48 10.96 13.97
CA GLU A 86 -11.09 12.36 14.07
C GLU A 86 -9.63 12.52 14.53
N ILE A 87 -9.20 11.76 15.54
CA ILE A 87 -7.80 11.73 15.98
C ILE A 87 -6.87 11.30 14.83
N LEU A 88 -7.24 10.28 14.07
CA LEU A 88 -6.45 9.81 12.93
C LEU A 88 -6.36 10.88 11.82
N ALA A 89 -7.47 11.56 11.52
CA ALA A 89 -7.49 12.66 10.54
C ALA A 89 -6.52 13.78 10.95
N ILE A 90 -6.58 14.22 12.22
CA ILE A 90 -5.66 15.23 12.77
C ILE A 90 -4.19 14.80 12.61
N ILE A 91 -3.87 13.53 12.85
CA ILE A 91 -2.50 13.01 12.73
C ILE A 91 -2.05 12.96 11.27
N LYS A 92 -2.95 12.61 10.34
CA LYS A 92 -2.67 12.63 8.90
C LYS A 92 -2.40 14.04 8.39
N ASP A 93 -3.16 15.03 8.86
CA ASP A 93 -3.03 16.43 8.41
C ASP A 93 -1.72 17.10 8.85
N HIS A 94 -1.22 16.76 10.04
CA HIS A 94 -0.12 17.48 10.67
C HIS A 94 1.23 16.72 10.70
N MET A 95 1.33 15.54 10.08
CA MET A 95 2.50 14.64 9.99
C MET A 95 3.14 14.15 11.31
N ASN A 96 3.35 15.02 12.31
CA ASN A 96 3.87 14.67 13.64
C ASN A 96 3.08 15.42 14.71
N VAL A 97 2.32 14.70 15.52
CA VAL A 97 1.42 15.30 16.50
C VAL A 97 1.76 14.83 17.91
N SER A 98 1.94 15.75 18.85
CA SER A 98 2.15 15.41 20.27
C SER A 98 0.84 15.06 20.97
N PHE A 99 0.93 14.34 22.09
CA PHE A 99 -0.27 14.05 22.91
C PHE A 99 -1.00 15.32 23.34
N ASP A 100 -0.25 16.35 23.77
CA ASP A 100 -0.82 17.61 24.22
C ASP A 100 -1.57 18.35 23.11
N PHE A 101 -1.09 18.27 21.85
CA PHE A 101 -1.79 18.86 20.72
C PHE A 101 -3.16 18.22 20.52
N ILE A 102 -3.25 16.89 20.62
CA ILE A 102 -4.51 16.15 20.52
C ILE A 102 -5.40 16.52 21.70
N GLN A 103 -4.87 16.51 22.92
CA GLN A 103 -5.64 16.80 24.13
C GLN A 103 -6.31 18.18 24.08
N ARG A 104 -5.64 19.19 23.52
CA ARG A 104 -6.22 20.54 23.36
C ARG A 104 -7.45 20.56 22.44
N ARG A 105 -7.54 19.68 21.45
CA ARG A 105 -8.71 19.58 20.55
C ARG A 105 -9.87 18.81 21.17
N PHE A 106 -9.61 17.95 22.16
CA PHE A 106 -10.62 17.12 22.82
C PHE A 106 -10.80 17.48 24.31
N TYR A 107 -11.07 18.75 24.63
CA TYR A 107 -11.15 19.25 26.01
C TYR A 107 -12.22 18.56 26.90
N LYS A 108 -13.30 18.04 26.30
CA LYS A 108 -14.35 17.29 27.02
C LYS A 108 -13.95 15.84 27.34
N VAL A 109 -12.83 15.35 26.79
CA VAL A 109 -12.42 13.95 26.89
C VAL A 109 -11.25 13.82 27.87
N PRO A 110 -11.31 12.92 28.86
CA PRO A 110 -10.20 12.71 29.78
C PRO A 110 -8.93 12.25 29.07
N ALA A 111 -7.77 12.73 29.53
CA ALA A 111 -6.46 12.40 28.95
C ALA A 111 -6.19 10.87 28.90
N ARG A 112 -6.67 10.13 29.90
CA ARG A 112 -6.53 8.66 29.93
C ARG A 112 -7.26 7.99 28.75
N THR A 113 -8.43 8.51 28.38
CA THR A 113 -9.23 7.98 27.26
C THR A 113 -8.53 8.25 25.92
N LEU A 114 -7.98 9.45 25.73
CA LEU A 114 -7.21 9.78 24.53
C LEU A 114 -5.95 8.92 24.40
N ARG A 115 -5.27 8.62 25.51
CA ARG A 115 -4.14 7.67 25.53
C ARG A 115 -4.57 6.26 25.10
N TYR A 116 -5.76 5.83 25.51
CA TYR A 116 -6.32 4.55 25.08
C TYR A 116 -6.66 4.54 23.59
N ASP A 117 -7.27 5.61 23.07
CA ASP A 117 -7.58 5.73 21.64
C ASP A 117 -6.32 5.70 20.78
N LEU A 118 -5.28 6.44 21.18
CA LEU A 118 -3.97 6.40 20.51
C LEU A 118 -3.32 5.02 20.58
N LYS A 119 -3.43 4.33 21.72
CA LYS A 119 -2.97 2.94 21.85
C LYS A 119 -3.72 2.03 20.88
N LYS A 120 -5.04 2.17 20.74
CA LYS A 120 -5.85 1.37 19.82
C LYS A 120 -5.53 1.65 18.36
N LEU A 121 -5.32 2.92 18.00
CA LEU A 121 -4.88 3.29 16.65
C LEU A 121 -3.49 2.72 16.33
N ALA A 122 -2.59 2.67 17.32
CA ALA A 122 -1.28 2.05 17.16
C ALA A 122 -1.33 0.51 17.06
N GLU A 123 -2.16 -0.15 17.88
CA GLU A 123 -2.42 -1.60 17.78
C GLU A 123 -2.99 -1.99 16.41
N LYS A 124 -3.86 -1.15 15.84
CA LYS A 124 -4.41 -1.29 14.48
C LYS A 124 -3.39 -0.94 13.38
N GLY A 125 -2.20 -0.46 13.73
CA GLY A 125 -1.15 -0.10 12.78
C GLY A 125 -1.43 1.18 11.98
N LEU A 126 -2.40 2.00 12.38
CA LEU A 126 -2.77 3.24 11.69
C LEU A 126 -1.88 4.42 12.09
N VAL A 127 -1.30 4.35 13.29
CA VAL A 127 -0.46 5.39 13.89
C VAL A 127 0.78 4.75 14.51
N ILE A 128 1.92 5.41 14.41
CA ILE A 128 3.16 5.01 15.06
C ILE A 128 3.51 6.04 16.13
N LYS A 129 3.81 5.58 17.34
CA LYS A 129 4.41 6.41 18.39
C LYS A 129 5.92 6.46 18.19
N VAL A 130 6.44 7.67 18.01
CA VAL A 130 7.88 7.92 17.87
C VAL A 130 8.40 8.59 19.13
N GLY A 131 9.40 7.97 19.76
CA GLY A 131 10.01 8.45 21.00
C GLY A 131 9.41 7.84 22.27
N ILE A 132 10.24 7.78 23.32
CA ILE A 132 9.93 7.14 24.60
C ILE A 132 9.65 8.19 25.70
N THR A 133 10.30 9.35 25.62
CA THR A 133 10.27 10.42 26.65
C THR A 133 9.08 11.37 26.49
N ARG A 134 9.05 12.44 27.31
CA ARG A 134 8.01 13.50 27.30
C ARG A 134 7.83 14.20 25.95
N GLY A 135 8.78 14.06 25.02
CA GLY A 135 8.69 14.58 23.65
C GLY A 135 8.10 13.60 22.62
N SER A 136 7.47 12.49 23.05
CA SER A 136 6.94 11.52 22.10
C SER A 136 5.84 12.11 21.21
N PHE A 137 5.91 11.83 19.92
CA PHE A 137 4.92 12.26 18.93
C PHE A 137 4.33 11.06 18.21
N TYR A 138 3.21 11.29 17.54
CA TYR A 138 2.45 10.31 16.80
C TYR A 138 2.46 10.69 15.32
N ARG A 139 2.67 9.71 14.45
CA ARG A 139 2.70 9.86 12.99
C ARG A 139 1.79 8.82 12.34
N ALA A 140 1.08 9.18 11.27
CA ALA A 140 0.32 8.23 10.48
C ALA A 140 1.27 7.26 9.77
N LYS A 141 0.94 5.97 9.78
CA LYS A 141 1.75 4.96 9.10
C LYS A 141 1.58 5.01 7.59
#